data_AF-A0A5Q2N6R1-F1
#
_entry.id   AF-A0A5Q2N6R1-F1
#
_cell.length_a   1.000
_cell.length_b   1.000
_cell.length_c   1.000
_cell.angle_alpha   90.00
_cell.angle_beta   90.00
_cell.angle_gamma   90.00
#
_symmetry.space_group_name_H-M   'P 1'
#
loop_
_entity.id
_entity.type
_entity.pdbx_description
1 polymer ?
#
loop_
_entity_poly.entity_id
_entity_poly.type
_entity_poly.pdbx_seq_one_letter_code
_entity_poly.pdbx_strand_id
1 'polypeptide(L)'
;MFIELLFALSLRFFFFDFILFKRIREKLKKKNYFFKKLFSCPFCQGFWCGLFVYLVHHLPFAPSHFHNWLALIQFGFASALLSLTWAVIVYPFIKRYEDDQALPFT
;
A
#
# COMPACT_ATOMS: atom_id res chain seq x y z
N MET A 1 9.56 -6.21 12.90
CA MET A 1 10.00 -5.42 11.72
C MET A 1 9.86 -6.14 10.37
N PHE A 2 10.57 -7.24 10.08
CA PHE A 2 10.45 -7.90 8.74
C PHE A 2 9.03 -8.44 8.47
N ILE A 3 8.42 -9.10 9.47
CA ILE A 3 7.03 -9.59 9.37
C ILE A 3 6.05 -8.43 9.16
N GLU A 4 6.23 -7.30 9.87
CA GLU A 4 5.40 -6.10 9.68
C GLU A 4 5.55 -5.51 8.27
N LEU A 5 6.75 -5.52 7.69
CA LEU A 5 6.99 -5.06 6.32
C LEU A 5 6.28 -5.96 5.29
N LEU A 6 6.36 -7.28 5.47
CA LEU A 6 5.61 -8.23 4.64
C LEU A 6 4.10 -8.04 4.78
N PHE A 7 3.63 -7.76 6.00
CA PHE A 7 2.22 -7.49 6.26
C PHE A 7 1.77 -6.17 5.64
N ALA A 8 2.61 -5.12 5.66
CA ALA A 8 2.34 -3.86 4.97
C ALA A 8 2.29 -4.05 3.45
N LEU A 9 3.19 -4.86 2.89
CA LEU A 9 3.20 -5.20 1.47
C LEU A 9 1.95 -6.00 1.08
N SER A 10 1.54 -6.99 1.88
CA SER A 10 0.36 -7.80 1.60
C SER A 10 -0.92 -6.96 1.68
N LEU A 11 -1.02 -6.04 2.66
CA LEU A 11 -2.10 -5.06 2.74
C LEU A 11 -2.16 -4.21 1.46
N ARG A 12 -1.01 -3.70 1.02
CA ARG A 12 -0.94 -2.90 -0.20
C ARG A 12 -1.44 -3.70 -1.40
N PHE A 13 -0.92 -4.91 -1.59
CA PHE A 13 -1.32 -5.76 -2.70
C PHE A 13 -2.83 -6.02 -2.69
N PHE A 14 -3.39 -6.34 -1.52
CA PHE A 14 -4.81 -6.62 -1.35
C PHE A 14 -5.69 -5.42 -1.68
N PHE A 15 -5.35 -4.23 -1.19
CA PHE A 15 -6.17 -3.03 -1.42
C PHE A 15 -5.93 -2.38 -2.79
N PHE A 16 -4.71 -2.42 -3.31
CA PHE A 16 -4.27 -1.60 -4.45
C PHE A 16 -3.83 -2.36 -5.69
N ASP A 17 -3.61 -3.66 -5.65
CA ASP A 17 -3.31 -4.43 -6.88
C ASP A 17 -4.42 -5.43 -7.19
N PHE A 18 -5.16 -5.89 -6.17
CA PHE A 18 -6.21 -6.88 -6.35
C PHE A 18 -7.35 -6.35 -7.25
N ILE A 19 -7.71 -7.16 -8.24
CA ILE A 19 -8.67 -6.84 -9.32
C ILE A 19 -10.07 -6.54 -8.77
N LEU A 20 -10.48 -7.24 -7.71
CA LEU A 20 -11.82 -7.09 -7.11
C LEU A 20 -12.09 -5.64 -6.65
N PHE A 21 -11.06 -4.97 -6.13
CA PHE A 21 -11.18 -3.61 -5.61
C PHE A 21 -10.99 -2.52 -6.68
N LYS A 22 -10.69 -2.87 -7.94
CA LYS A 22 -10.46 -1.88 -9.03
C LYS A 22 -11.63 -0.91 -9.17
N ARG A 23 -12.87 -1.43 -9.20
CA ARG A 23 -14.10 -0.61 -9.33
C ARG A 23 -14.31 0.34 -8.14
N ILE A 24 -14.02 -0.12 -6.93
CA ILE A 24 -14.13 0.68 -5.70
C ILE A 24 -13.08 1.79 -5.70
N ARG A 25 -11.84 1.46 -6.08
CA ARG A 25 -10.74 2.42 -6.21
C ARG A 25 -11.04 3.51 -7.23
N GLU A 26 -11.54 3.17 -8.41
CA GLU A 26 -11.92 4.15 -9.42
C GLU A 26 -13.06 5.07 -8.97
N LYS A 27 -14.02 4.56 -8.19
CA LYS A 27 -15.05 5.42 -7.57
C LYS A 27 -14.46 6.38 -6.53
N LEU A 28 -13.55 5.91 -5.67
CA LEU A 28 -12.90 6.73 -4.65
C LEU A 28 -11.96 7.77 -5.24
N LYS A 29 -11.25 7.45 -6.33
CA LYS A 29 -10.39 8.40 -7.07
C LYS A 29 -11.15 9.64 -7.55
N LYS A 30 -12.44 9.50 -7.90
CA LYS A 30 -13.30 10.61 -8.35
C LYS A 30 -13.75 11.53 -7.21
N LYS A 31 -13.67 11.09 -5.95
CA LYS A 31 -14.26 11.82 -4.82
C LYS A 31 -13.35 12.92 -4.26
N ASN A 32 -12.03 12.72 -4.25
CA ASN A 32 -11.08 13.70 -3.71
C ASN A 32 -9.67 13.54 -4.31
N TYR A 33 -8.95 14.67 -4.43
CA TYR A 33 -7.57 14.71 -4.94
C TYR A 33 -6.61 13.86 -4.11
N PHE A 34 -6.79 13.81 -2.78
CA PHE A 34 -6.00 12.97 -1.89
C PHE A 34 -6.10 11.48 -2.27
N PHE A 35 -7.31 10.96 -2.46
CA PHE A 35 -7.51 9.58 -2.89
C PHE A 35 -6.98 9.33 -4.29
N LYS A 36 -7.12 10.29 -5.21
CA LYS A 36 -6.49 10.20 -6.54
C LYS A 36 -4.98 10.00 -6.42
N LYS A 37 -4.30 10.79 -5.59
CA LYS A 37 -2.85 10.67 -5.37
C LYS A 37 -2.48 9.37 -4.66
N LEU A 38 -3.23 8.98 -3.62
CA LEU A 38 -3.01 7.75 -2.86
C LEU A 38 -3.16 6.50 -3.75
N PHE A 39 -4.24 6.40 -4.52
CA PHE A 39 -4.50 5.23 -5.38
C PHE A 39 -3.64 5.19 -6.66
N SER A 40 -2.92 6.26 -6.99
CA SER A 40 -2.08 6.32 -8.21
C SER A 40 -0.59 6.19 -7.93
N CYS A 41 -0.12 6.45 -6.70
CA CYS A 41 1.30 6.43 -6.36
C CYS A 41 1.64 5.21 -5.49
N PRO A 42 2.33 4.17 -6.02
CA PRO A 42 2.69 2.97 -5.24
C PRO A 42 3.59 3.29 -4.05
N PHE A 43 4.42 4.33 -4.16
CA PHE A 43 5.22 4.82 -3.04
C PHE A 43 4.33 5.35 -1.90
N CYS A 44 3.33 6.20 -2.21
CA CYS A 44 2.40 6.70 -1.20
C CYS A 44 1.60 5.56 -0.56
N GLN A 45 1.15 4.59 -1.36
CA GLN A 45 0.42 3.43 -0.83
C GLN A 45 1.26 2.65 0.17
N GLY A 46 2.50 2.32 -0.20
CA GLY A 46 3.43 1.62 0.69
C GLY A 46 3.75 2.40 1.95
N PHE A 47 3.92 3.72 1.85
CA PHE A 47 4.15 4.58 3.01
C PHE A 47 2.97 4.54 3.98
N TRP A 48 1.75 4.78 3.50
CA TRP A 48 0.56 4.81 4.35
C TRP A 48 0.21 3.43 4.92
N CYS A 49 0.36 2.36 4.14
CA CYS A 49 0.18 0.99 4.64
C CYS A 49 1.22 0.64 5.70
N GLY A 50 2.49 1.00 5.50
CA GLY A 50 3.56 0.78 6.48
C GLY A 50 3.31 1.56 7.78
N LEU A 51 2.92 2.82 7.66
CA LEU A 51 2.57 3.67 8.80
C LEU A 51 1.39 3.06 9.59
N PHE A 52 0.35 2.61 8.89
CA PHE A 52 -0.81 1.96 9.50
C PHE A 52 -0.41 0.69 10.27
N VAL A 53 0.38 -0.20 9.66
CA VAL A 53 0.83 -1.44 10.31
C VAL A 53 1.68 -1.15 11.55
N TYR A 54 2.61 -0.20 11.45
CA TYR A 54 3.42 0.21 12.59
C TYR A 54 2.55 0.76 13.73
N LEU A 55 1.58 1.62 13.41
CA LEU A 55 0.64 2.15 14.40
C LEU A 55 -0.17 1.02 15.06
N VAL A 56 -0.72 0.08 14.30
CA VAL A 56 -1.52 -1.04 14.85
C VAL A 56 -0.70 -1.91 15.81
N HIS A 57 0.56 -2.19 15.49
CA HIS A 57 1.42 -3.03 16.34
C HIS A 57 2.02 -2.30 17.55
N HIS A 58 2.17 -0.97 17.49
CA HIS A 58 2.87 -0.21 18.53
C HIS A 58 1.97 0.76 19.34
N LEU A 59 0.72 1.05 18.94
CA LEU A 59 -0.22 1.84 19.76
C LEU A 59 -0.83 1.10 20.97
N PRO A 60 -1.28 -0.16 20.86
CA PRO A 60 -2.23 -0.68 21.85
C PRO A 60 -1.61 -1.14 23.19
N PHE A 61 -0.28 -1.29 23.31
CA PHE A 61 0.31 -2.01 24.45
C PHE A 61 1.32 -1.26 25.34
N ALA A 62 1.71 -0.01 25.05
CA ALA A 62 2.62 0.69 25.98
C ALA A 62 2.57 2.23 25.83
N PRO A 63 2.04 2.98 26.83
CA PRO A 63 2.04 4.45 26.83
C PRO A 63 3.46 5.07 26.92
N SER A 64 4.51 4.27 27.14
CA SER A 64 5.91 4.70 27.21
C SER A 64 6.63 4.83 25.86
N HIS A 65 6.04 4.37 24.74
CA HIS A 65 6.72 4.30 23.43
C HIS A 65 6.37 5.45 22.46
N PHE A 66 5.66 6.48 22.92
CA PHE A 66 5.18 7.61 22.08
C PHE A 66 6.31 8.50 21.49
N HIS A 67 7.59 8.21 21.79
CA HIS A 67 8.72 9.06 21.40
C HIS A 67 9.47 8.64 20.12
N ASN A 68 9.23 7.46 19.55
CA ASN A 68 9.97 7.01 18.37
C ASN A 68 9.30 7.41 17.04
N TRP A 69 8.95 8.69 16.90
CA TRP A 69 8.45 9.28 15.64
C TRP A 69 9.40 9.07 14.47
N LEU A 70 10.70 9.08 14.75
CA LEU A 70 11.73 8.84 13.75
C LEU A 70 11.69 7.40 13.21
N ALA A 71 11.47 6.41 14.09
CA ALA A 71 11.32 5.00 13.70
C ALA A 71 10.02 4.77 12.90
N LEU A 72 8.93 5.46 13.26
CA LEU A 72 7.66 5.43 12.51
C LEU A 72 7.88 5.91 11.06
N ILE A 73 8.55 7.06 10.89
CA ILE A 73 8.82 7.63 9.57
C ILE A 73 9.77 6.73 8.79
N GLN A 74 10.88 6.27 9.40
CA GLN A 74 11.83 5.34 8.78
C GLN A 74 11.14 4.06 8.30
N PHE A 75 10.26 3.48 9.12
CA PHE A 75 9.50 2.29 8.75
C PHE A 75 8.55 2.57 7.59
N GLY A 76 7.85 3.70 7.62
CA GLY A 76 7.01 4.14 6.51
C GLY A 76 7.80 4.26 5.19
N PHE A 77 8.99 4.86 5.21
CA PHE A 77 9.87 4.97 4.05
C PHE A 77 10.40 3.62 3.57
N ALA A 78 10.80 2.73 4.48
CA ALA A 78 11.24 1.38 4.14
C ALA A 78 10.13 0.60 3.43
N SER A 79 8.91 0.65 3.96
CA SER A 79 7.71 0.07 3.33
C SER A 79 7.40 0.70 1.98
N ALA A 80 7.57 2.02 1.84
CA ALA A 80 7.33 2.73 0.59
C ALA A 80 8.28 2.31 -0.54
N LEU A 81 9.58 2.15 -0.24
CA LEU A 81 10.58 1.67 -1.19
C LEU A 81 10.32 0.21 -1.59
N LEU A 82 9.98 -0.63 -0.62
CA LEU A 82 9.66 -2.03 -0.85
C LEU A 82 8.38 -2.19 -1.69
N SER A 83 7.38 -1.35 -1.45
CA SER A 83 6.17 -1.25 -2.26
C SER A 83 6.45 -0.80 -3.69
N LEU A 84 7.30 0.22 -3.87
CA LEU A 84 7.65 0.74 -5.19
C LEU A 84 8.39 -0.32 -6.03
N THR A 85 9.39 -0.97 -5.43
CA THR A 85 10.14 -2.05 -6.08
C THR A 85 9.22 -3.21 -6.45
N TRP A 86 8.35 -3.64 -5.54
CA TRP A 86 7.33 -4.65 -5.84
C TRP A 86 6.41 -4.25 -6.98
N ALA A 87 5.89 -3.01 -6.97
CA ALA A 87 5.01 -2.53 -8.04
C ALA A 87 5.71 -2.55 -9.40
N VAL A 88 6.98 -2.12 -9.48
CA VAL A 88 7.75 -2.16 -10.74
C VAL A 88 7.95 -3.60 -11.23
N ILE A 89 8.24 -4.53 -10.33
CA ILE A 89 8.46 -5.95 -10.69
C ILE A 89 7.15 -6.63 -11.11
N VAL A 90 6.05 -6.37 -10.41
CA VAL A 90 4.80 -7.12 -10.56
C VAL A 90 3.84 -6.50 -11.57
N TYR A 91 3.94 -5.20 -11.83
CA TYR A 91 3.15 -4.51 -12.85
C TYR A 91 3.11 -5.21 -14.23
N PRO A 92 4.24 -5.68 -14.82
CA PRO A 92 4.18 -6.39 -16.11
C PRO A 92 3.39 -7.70 -16.04
N PHE A 93 3.43 -8.41 -14.90
CA PHE A 93 2.70 -9.65 -14.71
C PHE A 93 1.19 -9.40 -14.57
N ILE A 94 0.80 -8.38 -13.79
CA ILE A 94 -0.61 -7.99 -13.65
C ILE A 94 -1.17 -7.57 -15.01
N LYS A 95 -0.42 -6.76 -15.77
CA LYS A 95 -0.84 -6.31 -17.10
C LYS A 95 -1.06 -7.49 -18.04
N ARG A 96 -0.10 -8.44 -18.09
CA ARG A 96 -0.24 -9.64 -18.92
C ARG A 96 -1.45 -10.50 -18.52
N TYR A 97 -1.70 -10.64 -17.23
CA TYR A 97 -2.88 -11.36 -16.73
C TYR A 97 -4.20 -10.65 -17.09
N GLU A 98 -4.24 -9.30 -17.00
CA GLU A 98 -5.40 -8.50 -17.42
C GLU A 98 -5.63 -8.53 -18.95
N ASP A 99 -4.57 -8.66 -19.75
CA ASP A 99 -4.66 -8.76 -21.20
C ASP A 99 -5.10 -10.18 -21.66
N ASP A 100 -4.60 -11.23 -20.99
CA ASP A 100 -4.90 -12.64 -21.31
C ASP A 100 -6.33 -13.04 -20.88
N GLN A 101 -6.81 -12.52 -19.76
CA GLN A 101 -8.22 -12.64 -19.38
C GLN A 101 -8.94 -11.46 -19.98
N ALA A 102 -9.70 -11.64 -21.07
CA ALA A 102 -10.55 -10.64 -21.72
C ALA A 102 -11.63 -10.05 -20.78
N LEU A 103 -11.19 -9.40 -19.70
CA LEU A 103 -11.96 -8.75 -18.67
C LEU A 103 -12.10 -7.29 -19.12
N PRO A 104 -13.28 -6.87 -19.60
CA PRO A 104 -13.47 -5.53 -20.13
C PRO A 104 -13.51 -4.54 -18.97
N PHE A 105 -12.36 -4.04 -18.56
CA PHE A 105 -12.26 -2.97 -17.56
C PHE A 105 -11.26 -1.88 -17.98
N THR A 106 -11.23 -1.58 -19.28
CA THR A 106 -10.86 -0.25 -19.79
C THR A 106 -12.03 0.72 -19.63
#